data_AF-A0A4T0X2V0-F1
#
_entry.id   AF-A0A4T0X2V0-F1
#
_cell.length_a   1.000
_cell.length_b   1.000
_cell.length_c   1.000
_cell.angle_alpha   90.00
_cell.angle_beta   90.00
_cell.angle_gamma   90.00
#
_symmetry.space_group_name_H-M   'P 1'
#
loop_
_entity.id
_entity.type
_entity.pdbx_description
1 polymer ?
#
loop_
_entity_poly.entity_id
_entity_poly.type
_entity_poly.pdbx_seq_one_letter_code
_entity_poly.pdbx_strand_id
1 'polypeptide(L)'
;MKCSRCRIIREVGVTDNKESDLKLYKTCRSCREKLKEYRRVHQHKLRRINEDRKFINDDNNEVDIAAKQVKRSNNITTRKNIVFSNILSKIYQLAHKDDIFIDEICKIDDFTLPRITITENCSLNEEGVPVNLLMKQAEKDEKLKSELAKCLEIHYVSRILHVLSCSNIEFRFYSSSWKNGNYYVQYRCIDDKTAMKRFGIGSDVEIEQDDKIGERQTSLKSKVLDWIEPKNVESVSLQLDVNNEPVNLHFQQSLGYFCESKLNIIVNYSKRELRVKLKHKFHRPELKFRANEPDKSVQSVPMKPKLETISKVENESVKEIGLSDKLENLHKGLTR
;
A
#
# COMPACT_ATOMS: atom_id res chain seq x y z
N MET A 1 50.70 -0.28 -24.09
CA MET A 1 50.21 -1.61 -23.63
C MET A 1 49.15 -2.14 -24.60
N LYS A 2 49.09 -3.44 -24.92
CA LYS A 2 48.01 -3.96 -25.79
C LYS A 2 46.72 -4.22 -25.02
N CYS A 3 45.56 -3.96 -25.62
CA CYS A 3 44.26 -4.30 -25.07
C CYS A 3 44.12 -5.84 -25.03
N SER A 4 43.82 -6.40 -23.86
CA SER A 4 43.64 -7.86 -23.71
C SER A 4 42.51 -8.46 -24.55
N ARG A 5 41.55 -7.66 -25.01
CA ARG A 5 40.38 -8.14 -25.77
C ARG A 5 40.50 -7.96 -27.28
N CYS A 6 40.75 -6.74 -27.75
CA CYS A 6 40.89 -6.47 -29.19
C CYS A 6 42.34 -6.49 -29.69
N ARG A 7 43.33 -6.69 -28.80
CA ARG A 7 44.77 -6.72 -29.10
C ARG A 7 45.38 -5.44 -29.70
N ILE A 8 44.59 -4.38 -29.87
CA ILE A 8 45.04 -3.05 -30.31
C ILE A 8 46.00 -2.43 -29.27
N ILE A 9 47.05 -1.75 -29.74
CA ILE A 9 47.98 -1.00 -28.90
C ILE A 9 47.23 0.20 -28.31
N ARG A 10 47.30 0.35 -26.98
CA ARG A 10 46.57 1.39 -26.25
C ARG A 10 47.44 2.62 -26.04
N GLU A 11 46.87 3.76 -26.42
CA GLU A 11 47.43 5.11 -26.32
C GLU A 11 46.36 6.08 -25.80
N VAL A 12 46.82 7.11 -25.06
CA VAL A 12 45.96 8.20 -24.54
C VAL A 12 45.44 9.03 -25.72
N GLY A 13 44.17 9.42 -25.71
CA GLY A 13 43.53 10.20 -26.77
C GLY A 13 43.01 9.35 -27.93
N VAL A 14 43.63 8.20 -28.20
CA VAL A 14 43.19 7.26 -29.25
C VAL A 14 42.24 6.20 -28.70
N THR A 15 42.66 5.48 -27.66
CA THR A 15 41.91 4.31 -27.13
C THR A 15 41.38 4.49 -25.72
N ASP A 16 41.95 5.44 -24.96
CA ASP A 16 41.57 5.78 -23.59
C ASP A 16 41.74 7.30 -23.40
N ASN A 17 40.84 7.95 -22.65
CA ASN A 17 40.84 9.43 -22.56
C ASN A 17 41.80 9.98 -21.50
N LYS A 18 42.15 9.16 -20.51
CA LYS A 18 42.98 9.54 -19.37
C LYS A 18 44.13 8.56 -19.24
N GLU A 19 45.29 9.04 -18.81
CA GLU A 19 46.45 8.17 -18.54
C GLU A 19 46.18 7.19 -17.40
N SER A 20 45.35 7.57 -16.43
CA SER A 20 44.91 6.70 -15.34
C SER A 20 44.19 5.44 -15.83
N ASP A 21 43.44 5.53 -16.93
CA ASP A 21 42.72 4.38 -17.51
C ASP A 21 43.66 3.33 -18.12
N LEU A 22 44.82 3.75 -18.62
CA LEU A 22 45.85 2.84 -19.13
C LEU A 22 46.49 2.01 -18.02
N LYS A 23 46.69 2.63 -16.85
CA LYS A 23 47.27 1.97 -15.68
C LYS A 23 46.26 1.07 -14.96
N LEU A 24 45.00 1.53 -14.81
CA LEU A 24 43.97 0.85 -14.03
C LEU A 24 43.34 -0.36 -14.73
N TYR A 25 43.18 -0.33 -16.05
CA TYR A 25 42.40 -1.34 -16.77
C TYR A 25 43.27 -2.10 -17.76
N LYS A 26 42.99 -3.38 -18.00
CA LYS A 26 43.68 -4.22 -19.01
C LYS A 26 43.06 -4.16 -20.41
N THR A 27 41.97 -3.39 -20.58
CA THR A 27 41.17 -3.30 -21.82
C THR A 27 40.94 -1.85 -22.20
N CYS A 28 40.95 -1.54 -23.50
CA CYS A 28 40.65 -0.20 -23.99
C CYS A 28 39.21 0.23 -23.69
N ARG A 29 38.95 1.54 -23.74
CA ARG A 29 37.63 2.13 -23.50
C ARG A 29 36.53 1.53 -24.37
N SER A 30 36.76 1.39 -25.68
CA SER A 30 35.76 0.81 -26.61
C SER A 30 35.33 -0.61 -26.19
N CYS A 31 36.29 -1.45 -25.78
CA CYS A 31 35.97 -2.78 -25.26
C CYS A 31 35.22 -2.73 -23.91
N ARG A 32 35.54 -1.77 -23.03
CA ARG A 32 34.84 -1.56 -21.76
C ARG A 32 33.38 -1.12 -21.99
N GLU A 33 33.16 -0.20 -22.92
CA GLU A 33 31.82 0.30 -23.27
C GLU A 33 30.97 -0.80 -23.91
N LYS A 34 31.52 -1.57 -24.86
CA LYS A 34 30.85 -2.76 -25.41
C LYS A 34 30.47 -3.77 -24.33
N LEU A 35 31.34 -3.99 -23.34
CA LEU A 35 31.04 -4.89 -22.23
C LEU A 35 29.97 -4.33 -21.28
N LYS A 36 29.98 -3.02 -21.00
CA LYS A 36 28.93 -2.35 -20.21
C LYS A 36 27.59 -2.46 -20.91
N GLU A 37 27.55 -2.21 -22.21
CA GLU A 37 26.33 -2.31 -23.01
C GLU A 37 25.82 -3.74 -23.08
N TYR A 38 26.70 -4.71 -23.32
CA TYR A 38 26.35 -6.13 -23.24
C TYR A 38 25.75 -6.49 -21.88
N ARG A 39 26.32 -6.04 -20.76
CA ARG A 39 25.77 -6.27 -19.42
C ARG A 39 24.39 -5.63 -19.24
N ARG A 40 24.18 -4.41 -19.73
CA ARG A 40 22.86 -3.73 -19.67
C ARG A 40 21.82 -4.51 -20.47
N VAL A 41 22.11 -4.82 -21.74
CA VAL A 41 21.20 -5.55 -22.63
C VAL A 41 20.92 -6.95 -22.09
N HIS A 42 21.94 -7.66 -21.60
CA HIS A 42 21.78 -9.00 -21.04
C HIS A 42 20.99 -8.97 -19.72
N GLN A 43 21.23 -8.02 -18.82
CA GLN A 43 20.42 -7.84 -17.61
C GLN A 43 18.97 -7.46 -17.95
N HIS A 44 18.75 -6.62 -18.95
CA HIS A 44 17.41 -6.26 -19.41
C HIS A 44 16.69 -7.47 -20.02
N LYS A 45 17.39 -8.27 -20.84
CA LYS A 45 16.87 -9.52 -21.39
C LYS A 45 16.54 -10.53 -20.29
N LEU A 46 17.40 -10.69 -19.28
CA LEU A 46 17.13 -11.52 -18.11
C LEU A 46 15.93 -11.03 -17.30
N ARG A 47 15.76 -9.71 -17.13
CA ARG A 47 14.57 -9.14 -16.49
C ARG A 47 13.32 -9.45 -17.27
N ARG A 48 13.31 -9.24 -18.59
CA ARG A 48 12.18 -9.63 -19.46
C ARG A 48 11.88 -11.12 -19.35
N ILE A 49 12.89 -12.00 -19.49
CA ILE A 49 12.69 -13.46 -19.35
C ILE A 49 12.13 -13.82 -17.97
N ASN A 50 12.57 -13.15 -16.90
CA ASN A 50 12.04 -13.40 -15.56
C ASN A 50 10.62 -12.83 -15.37
N GLU A 51 10.29 -11.72 -16.01
CA GLU A 51 8.93 -11.17 -16.04
C GLU A 51 8.02 -12.09 -16.86
N ASP A 52 8.43 -12.51 -18.06
CA ASP A 52 7.72 -13.46 -18.90
C ASP A 52 7.55 -14.81 -18.19
N ARG A 53 8.56 -15.31 -17.47
CA ARG A 53 8.41 -16.50 -16.61
C ARG A 53 7.44 -16.31 -15.46
N LYS A 54 7.32 -15.11 -14.89
CA LYS A 54 6.29 -14.81 -13.89
C LYS A 54 4.90 -14.82 -14.53
N PHE A 55 4.76 -14.25 -15.73
CA PHE A 55 3.52 -14.31 -16.49
C PHE A 55 3.13 -15.74 -16.87
N ILE A 56 4.06 -16.55 -17.37
CA ILE A 56 3.83 -17.95 -17.73
C ILE A 56 3.50 -18.81 -16.49
N ASN A 57 4.14 -18.56 -15.35
CA ASN A 57 3.82 -19.28 -14.11
C ASN A 57 2.53 -18.80 -13.43
N ASP A 58 2.08 -17.57 -13.71
CA ASP A 58 0.76 -17.10 -13.30
C ASP A 58 -0.35 -17.74 -14.14
N ASP A 59 -0.09 -18.02 -15.43
CA ASP A 59 -1.03 -18.74 -16.31
C ASP A 59 -1.01 -20.27 -16.13
N ASN A 60 0.14 -20.87 -15.79
CA ASN A 60 0.28 -22.33 -15.53
C ASN A 60 -0.05 -22.75 -14.08
N ASN A 61 -0.66 -21.88 -13.27
CA ASN A 61 -1.27 -22.31 -12.01
C ASN A 61 -2.68 -22.92 -12.18
N GLU A 62 -3.06 -23.24 -13.41
CA GLU A 62 -4.05 -24.28 -13.70
C GLU A 62 -3.33 -25.63 -13.93
N VAL A 63 -3.26 -26.41 -12.85
CA VAL A 63 -3.23 -27.88 -12.80
C VAL A 63 -2.10 -28.58 -13.58
N ASP A 64 -1.04 -28.98 -12.86
CA ASP A 64 -0.57 -30.36 -12.98
C ASP A 64 -0.16 -30.92 -11.61
N ILE A 65 -0.97 -31.86 -11.16
CA ILE A 65 -0.84 -32.61 -9.92
C ILE A 65 0.18 -33.72 -10.19
N ALA A 66 1.45 -33.47 -9.91
CA ALA A 66 2.44 -34.53 -9.73
C ALA A 66 2.81 -34.61 -8.24
N ALA A 67 2.36 -35.70 -7.62
CA ALA A 67 2.47 -35.99 -6.21
C ALA A 67 3.93 -35.96 -5.70
N LYS A 68 4.30 -34.90 -4.99
CA LYS A 68 5.26 -34.99 -3.89
C LYS A 68 4.64 -34.36 -2.65
N GLN A 69 4.34 -35.23 -1.70
CA GLN A 69 3.67 -34.98 -0.44
C GLN A 69 4.42 -33.93 0.39
N VAL A 70 4.05 -32.67 0.24
CA VAL A 70 4.08 -31.71 1.34
C VAL A 70 2.63 -31.46 1.67
N LYS A 71 2.19 -31.94 2.83
CA LYS A 71 0.83 -31.79 3.37
C LYS A 71 0.50 -30.30 3.59
N ARG A 72 0.25 -29.56 2.52
CA ARG A 72 -0.57 -28.34 2.56
C ARG A 72 -1.99 -28.82 2.36
N SER A 73 -2.76 -28.81 3.44
CA SER A 73 -4.20 -29.04 3.42
C SER A 73 -4.83 -28.04 2.46
N ASN A 74 -5.00 -28.45 1.20
CA ASN A 74 -5.86 -27.79 0.24
C ASN A 74 -7.30 -28.02 0.70
N ASN A 75 -7.70 -27.27 1.74
CA ASN A 75 -9.09 -26.94 1.96
C ASN A 75 -9.50 -26.05 0.79
N ILE A 76 -9.78 -26.67 -0.35
CA ILE A 76 -10.66 -26.12 -1.39
C ILE A 76 -12.04 -26.16 -0.74
N THR A 77 -12.24 -25.28 0.24
CA THR A 77 -13.56 -24.94 0.72
C THR A 77 -14.27 -24.38 -0.49
N THR A 78 -15.31 -25.09 -0.93
CA THR A 78 -16.36 -24.54 -1.80
C THR A 78 -16.72 -23.17 -1.25
N ARG A 79 -16.17 -22.11 -1.84
CA ARG A 79 -16.33 -20.75 -1.32
C ARG A 79 -17.78 -20.39 -1.52
N LYS A 80 -18.54 -20.38 -0.43
CA LYS A 80 -19.94 -19.98 -0.45
C LYS A 80 -19.98 -18.52 -0.90
N ASN A 81 -20.85 -18.20 -1.84
CA ASN A 81 -21.12 -16.81 -2.19
C ASN A 81 -21.73 -16.14 -0.97
N ILE A 82 -20.98 -15.23 -0.35
CA ILE A 82 -21.42 -14.50 0.83
C ILE A 82 -22.17 -13.26 0.37
N VAL A 83 -23.26 -12.91 1.05
CA VAL A 83 -23.99 -11.65 0.81
C VAL A 83 -23.10 -10.48 1.24
N PHE A 84 -23.02 -9.42 0.44
CA PHE A 84 -22.12 -8.29 0.71
C PHE A 84 -22.31 -7.67 2.11
N SER A 85 -23.53 -7.62 2.64
CA SER A 85 -23.82 -7.18 4.01
C SER A 85 -23.02 -7.95 5.06
N ASN A 86 -22.85 -9.26 4.87
CA ASN A 86 -22.11 -10.10 5.81
C ASN A 86 -20.61 -9.79 5.77
N ILE A 87 -20.07 -9.40 4.61
CA ILE A 87 -18.69 -8.90 4.50
C ILE A 87 -18.53 -7.62 5.32
N LEU A 88 -19.47 -6.68 5.20
CA LEU A 88 -19.44 -5.43 5.98
C LEU A 88 -19.53 -5.69 7.49
N SER A 89 -20.45 -6.56 7.92
CA SER A 89 -20.56 -6.94 9.33
C SER A 89 -19.29 -7.62 9.85
N LYS A 90 -18.67 -8.48 9.03
CA LYS A 90 -17.40 -9.13 9.37
C LYS A 90 -16.24 -8.13 9.48
N ILE A 91 -16.16 -7.16 8.57
CA ILE A 91 -15.18 -6.07 8.64
C ILE A 91 -15.36 -5.30 9.96
N TYR A 92 -16.58 -4.86 10.25
CA TYR A 92 -16.88 -4.10 11.46
C TYR A 92 -16.52 -4.86 12.74
N GLN A 93 -16.94 -6.13 12.85
CA GLN A 93 -16.66 -6.97 14.02
C GLN A 93 -15.17 -7.24 14.23
N LEU A 94 -14.41 -7.41 13.15
CA LEU A 94 -12.97 -7.68 13.24
C LEU A 94 -12.17 -6.40 13.51
N ALA A 95 -12.60 -5.27 12.95
CA ALA A 95 -11.91 -3.99 13.12
C ALA A 95 -11.83 -3.52 14.57
N HIS A 96 -12.76 -3.94 15.43
CA HIS A 96 -12.75 -3.62 16.86
C HIS A 96 -11.93 -4.59 17.73
N LYS A 97 -11.54 -5.74 17.21
CA LYS A 97 -10.89 -6.78 18.02
C LYS A 97 -9.38 -6.76 17.93
N ASP A 98 -8.82 -6.84 16.71
CA ASP A 98 -7.39 -7.08 16.48
C ASP A 98 -7.04 -6.93 14.98
N ASP A 99 -5.91 -7.52 14.56
CA ASP A 99 -5.52 -7.72 13.17
C ASP A 99 -6.67 -8.29 12.31
N ILE A 100 -6.94 -7.63 11.19
CA ILE A 100 -8.02 -7.99 10.28
C ILE A 100 -7.44 -8.81 9.12
N PHE A 101 -8.01 -10.00 8.90
CA PHE A 101 -7.75 -10.79 7.70
C PHE A 101 -9.05 -11.28 7.08
N ILE A 102 -9.35 -10.79 5.89
CA ILE A 102 -10.55 -11.13 5.12
C ILE A 102 -10.12 -11.44 3.69
N ASP A 103 -10.58 -12.58 3.16
CA ASP A 103 -10.42 -12.99 1.77
C ASP A 103 -11.72 -13.66 1.32
N GLU A 104 -12.73 -12.84 1.03
CA GLU A 104 -14.09 -13.29 0.77
C GLU A 104 -14.52 -12.93 -0.66
N ILE A 105 -15.46 -13.71 -1.19
CA ILE A 105 -16.06 -13.50 -2.51
C ILE A 105 -17.56 -13.30 -2.32
N CYS A 106 -18.10 -12.24 -2.92
CA CYS A 106 -19.53 -12.01 -3.04
C CYS A 106 -19.95 -11.82 -4.49
N LYS A 107 -21.22 -12.09 -4.78
CA LYS A 107 -21.82 -11.82 -6.08
C LYS A 107 -22.09 -10.32 -6.22
N ILE A 108 -21.85 -9.78 -7.40
CA ILE A 108 -22.18 -8.41 -7.76
C ILE A 108 -23.68 -8.35 -8.07
N ASP A 109 -24.36 -7.36 -7.51
CA ASP A 109 -25.79 -7.18 -7.70
C ASP A 109 -26.06 -6.56 -9.08
N ASP A 110 -27.10 -7.04 -9.76
CA ASP A 110 -27.40 -6.64 -11.14
C ASP A 110 -27.67 -5.14 -11.30
N PHE A 111 -28.17 -4.48 -10.25
CA PHE A 111 -28.42 -3.04 -10.27
C PHE A 111 -27.14 -2.18 -10.28
N THR A 112 -25.99 -2.76 -9.92
CA THR A 112 -24.70 -2.04 -9.93
C THR A 112 -24.02 -2.08 -11.30
N LEU A 113 -24.50 -2.93 -12.21
CA LEU A 113 -23.94 -3.03 -13.54
C LEU A 113 -24.52 -1.94 -14.45
N PRO A 114 -23.69 -1.18 -15.18
CA PRO A 114 -24.18 -0.17 -16.10
C PRO A 114 -25.05 -0.86 -17.17
N ARG A 115 -26.29 -0.36 -17.33
CA ARG A 115 -27.19 -0.84 -18.37
C ARG A 115 -26.70 -0.27 -19.68
N ILE A 116 -26.08 -1.11 -20.51
CA ILE A 116 -25.67 -0.72 -21.86
C ILE A 116 -26.94 -0.56 -22.71
N THR A 117 -27.48 0.65 -22.79
CA THR A 117 -28.65 0.97 -23.63
C THR A 117 -28.28 1.24 -25.09
N ILE A 118 -27.13 0.73 -25.55
CA ILE A 118 -26.58 1.09 -26.86
C ILE A 118 -27.25 0.23 -27.94
N THR A 119 -28.44 0.63 -28.38
CA THR A 119 -28.94 0.31 -29.72
C THR A 119 -28.42 1.37 -30.69
N GLU A 120 -27.11 1.39 -30.93
CA GLU A 120 -26.57 2.17 -32.05
C GLU A 120 -26.58 1.25 -33.27
N ASN A 121 -27.50 1.52 -34.18
CA ASN A 121 -27.49 0.91 -35.49
C ASN A 121 -26.15 1.21 -36.16
N CYS A 122 -25.43 0.18 -36.58
CA CYS A 122 -24.24 0.31 -37.40
C CYS A 122 -24.63 0.79 -38.80
N SER A 123 -24.98 2.06 -38.92
CA SER A 123 -25.17 2.71 -40.22
C SER A 123 -23.81 2.86 -40.87
N LEU A 124 -23.68 2.41 -42.13
CA LEU A 124 -22.55 2.75 -42.99
C LEU A 124 -22.56 4.28 -43.19
N ASN A 125 -21.40 4.92 -43.07
CA ASN A 125 -21.28 6.32 -43.47
C ASN A 125 -21.50 6.43 -44.99
N GLU A 126 -22.19 7.49 -45.42
CA GLU A 126 -22.57 7.74 -46.83
C GLU A 126 -21.36 7.85 -47.78
N GLU A 127 -20.15 8.06 -47.25
CA GLU A 127 -18.91 8.23 -48.03
C GLU A 127 -18.16 6.93 -48.34
N GLY A 128 -18.66 5.76 -47.92
CA GLY A 128 -18.03 4.47 -48.23
C GLY A 128 -16.62 4.26 -47.63
N VAL A 129 -16.12 5.22 -46.85
CA VAL A 129 -14.87 5.08 -46.10
C VAL A 129 -15.13 4.19 -44.89
N PRO A 130 -14.39 3.09 -44.71
CA PRO A 130 -14.53 2.24 -43.52
C PRO A 130 -14.13 3.07 -42.31
N VAL A 131 -15.12 3.61 -41.62
CA VAL A 131 -14.94 4.15 -40.27
C VAL A 131 -14.23 3.09 -39.47
N ASN A 132 -13.17 3.48 -38.77
CA ASN A 132 -12.33 2.57 -38.00
C ASN A 132 -13.14 1.98 -36.84
N LEU A 133 -13.92 0.92 -37.12
CA LEU A 133 -14.83 0.25 -36.19
C LEU A 133 -14.10 -0.18 -34.91
N LEU A 134 -12.81 -0.52 -35.04
CA LEU A 134 -11.93 -0.86 -33.93
C LEU A 134 -11.73 0.32 -32.96
N MET A 135 -11.55 1.54 -33.46
CA MET A 135 -11.40 2.73 -32.60
C MET A 135 -12.71 3.04 -31.86
N LYS A 136 -13.84 3.01 -32.58
CA LYS A 136 -15.17 3.20 -31.95
C LYS A 136 -15.46 2.14 -30.89
N GLN A 137 -15.08 0.88 -31.14
CA GLN A 137 -15.23 -0.19 -30.15
C GLN A 137 -14.33 0.04 -28.93
N ALA A 138 -13.07 0.42 -29.13
CA ALA A 138 -12.14 0.72 -28.04
C ALA A 138 -12.64 1.86 -27.15
N GLU A 139 -13.19 2.93 -27.74
CA GLU A 139 -13.80 4.04 -27.00
C GLU A 139 -15.02 3.60 -26.19
N LYS A 140 -15.89 2.75 -26.76
CA LYS A 140 -17.04 2.17 -26.05
C LYS A 140 -16.61 1.30 -24.89
N ASP A 141 -15.59 0.46 -25.09
CA ASP A 141 -15.06 -0.41 -24.05
C ASP A 141 -14.43 0.40 -22.91
N GLU A 142 -13.67 1.46 -23.21
CA GLU A 142 -13.11 2.35 -22.19
C GLU A 142 -14.20 3.12 -21.44
N LYS A 143 -15.24 3.61 -22.14
CA LYS A 143 -16.40 4.25 -21.49
C LYS A 143 -17.10 3.29 -20.54
N LEU A 144 -17.38 2.06 -20.98
CA LEU A 144 -18.01 1.02 -20.16
C LEU A 144 -17.15 0.68 -18.92
N LYS A 145 -15.83 0.50 -19.09
CA LYS A 145 -14.91 0.28 -17.96
C LYS A 145 -14.96 1.43 -16.96
N SER A 146 -14.99 2.67 -17.43
CA SER A 146 -15.02 3.85 -16.57
C SER A 146 -16.34 3.96 -15.77
N GLU A 147 -17.47 3.66 -16.40
CA GLU A 147 -18.79 3.66 -15.75
C GLU A 147 -18.89 2.53 -14.72
N LEU A 148 -18.45 1.32 -15.10
CA LEU A 148 -18.42 0.17 -14.21
C LEU A 148 -17.53 0.43 -12.98
N ALA A 149 -16.35 1.03 -13.17
CA ALA A 149 -15.46 1.40 -12.06
C ALA A 149 -16.16 2.37 -11.08
N LYS A 150 -16.85 3.40 -11.59
CA LYS A 150 -17.61 4.35 -10.77
C LYS A 150 -18.74 3.66 -9.99
N CYS A 151 -19.52 2.80 -10.63
CA CYS A 151 -20.59 2.07 -9.96
C CYS A 151 -20.06 1.15 -8.85
N LEU A 152 -18.97 0.44 -9.12
CA LEU A 152 -18.31 -0.42 -8.12
C LEU A 152 -17.77 0.39 -6.95
N GLU A 153 -17.18 1.55 -7.23
CA GLU A 153 -16.67 2.47 -6.21
C GLU A 153 -17.79 2.90 -5.27
N ILE A 154 -18.90 3.42 -5.81
CA ILE A 154 -20.03 3.90 -5.02
C ILE A 154 -20.68 2.78 -4.20
N HIS A 155 -20.96 1.63 -4.83
CA HIS A 155 -21.80 0.60 -4.20
C HIS A 155 -21.05 -0.36 -3.29
N TYR A 156 -19.76 -0.58 -3.50
CA TYR A 156 -18.98 -1.53 -2.73
C TYR A 156 -17.83 -0.86 -2.00
N VAL A 157 -17.00 -0.10 -2.72
CA VAL A 157 -15.76 0.44 -2.15
C VAL A 157 -16.04 1.49 -1.08
N SER A 158 -16.86 2.50 -1.39
CA SER A 158 -17.21 3.57 -0.46
C SER A 158 -17.83 3.03 0.82
N ARG A 159 -18.63 1.96 0.74
CA ARG A 159 -19.24 1.32 1.92
C ARG A 159 -18.22 0.57 2.77
N ILE A 160 -17.28 -0.16 2.16
CA ILE A 160 -16.17 -0.80 2.88
C ILE A 160 -15.32 0.26 3.58
N LEU A 161 -14.94 1.33 2.86
CA LEU A 161 -14.13 2.41 3.40
C LEU A 161 -14.85 3.15 4.53
N HIS A 162 -16.17 3.37 4.39
CA HIS A 162 -16.99 3.97 5.45
C HIS A 162 -16.98 3.12 6.73
N VAL A 163 -17.21 1.80 6.63
CA VAL A 163 -17.17 0.91 7.79
C VAL A 163 -15.78 0.92 8.45
N LEU A 164 -14.70 0.91 7.67
CA LEU A 164 -13.34 1.00 8.21
C LEU A 164 -13.09 2.35 8.89
N SER A 165 -13.57 3.44 8.31
CA SER A 165 -13.48 4.80 8.88
C SER A 165 -14.25 4.91 10.21
N CYS A 166 -15.42 4.27 10.34
CA CYS A 166 -16.14 4.17 11.62
C CYS A 166 -15.34 3.45 12.71
N SER A 167 -14.35 2.64 12.33
CA SER A 167 -13.43 1.96 13.24
C SER A 167 -12.07 2.68 13.38
N ASN A 168 -11.97 3.95 12.96
CA ASN A 168 -10.74 4.76 12.94
C ASN A 168 -9.61 4.15 12.08
N ILE A 169 -9.95 3.35 11.07
CA ILE A 169 -8.98 2.77 10.13
C ILE A 169 -9.19 3.44 8.77
N GLU A 170 -8.29 4.37 8.44
CA GLU A 170 -8.37 5.08 7.17
C GLU A 170 -7.50 4.45 6.09
N PHE A 171 -8.10 4.29 4.91
CA PHE A 171 -7.44 3.77 3.71
C PHE A 171 -7.52 4.79 2.58
N ARG A 172 -6.40 5.00 1.87
CA ARG A 172 -6.32 5.84 0.68
C ARG A 172 -6.13 5.01 -0.58
N PHE A 173 -6.68 5.52 -1.67
CA PHE A 173 -6.50 4.96 -2.99
C PHE A 173 -5.01 4.87 -3.32
N TYR A 174 -4.58 3.71 -3.82
CA TYR A 174 -3.19 3.49 -4.20
C TYR A 174 -3.02 3.29 -5.71
N SER A 175 -3.77 2.35 -6.28
CA SER A 175 -3.70 2.07 -7.72
C SER A 175 -4.93 1.32 -8.19
N SER A 176 -5.31 1.53 -9.44
CA SER A 176 -6.26 0.69 -10.15
C SER A 176 -5.66 0.18 -11.46
N SER A 177 -6.10 -0.99 -11.92
CA SER A 177 -5.69 -1.54 -13.21
C SER A 177 -6.72 -2.52 -13.75
N TRP A 178 -6.84 -2.60 -15.07
CA TRP A 178 -7.63 -3.61 -15.77
C TRP A 178 -6.70 -4.66 -16.37
N LYS A 179 -6.92 -5.94 -16.05
CA LYS A 179 -6.14 -7.06 -16.63
C LYS A 179 -7.03 -8.29 -16.83
N ASN A 180 -6.98 -8.90 -18.00
CA ASN A 180 -7.69 -10.14 -18.33
C ASN A 180 -9.19 -10.09 -17.99
N GLY A 181 -9.86 -8.98 -18.31
CA GLY A 181 -11.28 -8.78 -17.99
C GLY A 181 -11.60 -8.55 -16.51
N ASN A 182 -10.59 -8.46 -15.64
CA ASN A 182 -10.75 -8.18 -14.22
C ASN A 182 -10.31 -6.76 -13.89
N TYR A 183 -11.07 -6.13 -13.00
CA TYR A 183 -10.73 -4.83 -12.42
C TYR A 183 -10.07 -5.03 -11.06
N TYR A 184 -8.87 -4.48 -10.90
CA TYR A 184 -8.09 -4.54 -9.66
C TYR A 184 -8.00 -3.14 -9.07
N VAL A 185 -8.37 -3.00 -7.80
CA VAL A 185 -8.17 -1.77 -7.04
C VAL A 185 -7.44 -2.08 -5.75
N GLN A 186 -6.43 -1.28 -5.44
CA GLN A 186 -5.68 -1.37 -4.20
C GLN A 186 -5.82 -0.06 -3.42
N TYR A 187 -6.09 -0.19 -2.13
CA TYR A 187 -6.03 0.85 -1.13
C TYR A 187 -4.98 0.50 -0.08
N ARG A 188 -4.35 1.53 0.50
CA ARG A 188 -3.35 1.42 1.56
C ARG A 188 -3.76 2.23 2.77
N CYS A 189 -3.45 1.71 3.96
CA CYS A 189 -3.73 2.44 5.18
C CYS A 189 -2.90 3.73 5.23
N ILE A 190 -3.49 4.81 5.73
CA ILE A 190 -2.83 6.12 5.83
C ILE A 190 -1.62 6.07 6.76
N ASP A 191 -1.71 5.29 7.83
CA ASP A 191 -0.61 5.13 8.78
C ASP A 191 0.56 4.28 8.23
N ASP A 192 0.41 3.66 7.04
CA ASP A 192 1.52 3.00 6.35
C ASP A 192 2.47 4.03 5.73
N LYS A 193 3.43 4.50 6.54
CA LYS A 193 4.47 5.46 6.14
C LYS A 193 5.25 5.02 4.88
N THR A 194 5.45 3.72 4.64
CA THR A 194 6.17 3.27 3.42
C THR A 194 5.37 3.48 2.15
N ALA A 195 4.06 3.28 2.22
CA ALA A 195 3.18 3.53 1.10
C ALA A 195 3.08 5.03 0.83
N MET A 196 2.99 5.85 1.89
CA MET A 196 2.80 7.30 1.78
C MET A 196 4.02 8.05 1.20
N LYS A 197 5.25 7.54 1.39
CA LYS A 197 6.46 8.07 0.72
C LYS A 197 6.32 8.13 -0.81
N ARG A 198 5.58 7.19 -1.42
CA ARG A 198 5.36 7.18 -2.88
C ARG A 198 4.37 8.24 -3.36
N PHE A 199 3.51 8.76 -2.48
CA PHE A 199 2.55 9.81 -2.81
C PHE A 199 3.14 11.21 -2.69
N GLY A 200 4.41 11.34 -2.32
CA GLY A 200 5.02 12.64 -2.02
C GLY A 200 4.42 13.30 -0.76
N ILE A 201 3.68 12.53 0.05
CA ILE A 201 3.17 12.95 1.36
C ILE A 201 4.23 12.53 2.38
N GLY A 202 5.42 13.11 2.24
CA GLY A 202 6.40 13.16 3.32
C GLY A 202 6.10 14.40 4.13
N SER A 203 5.78 14.24 5.40
CA SER A 203 5.53 15.35 6.34
C SER A 203 6.78 16.16 6.69
N ASP A 204 7.95 15.80 6.17
CA ASP A 204 9.19 16.52 6.37
C ASP A 204 9.87 16.73 5.01
N VAL A 205 9.56 17.85 4.38
CA VAL A 205 10.46 18.45 3.40
C VAL A 205 10.95 19.75 4.03
N GLU A 206 12.01 19.65 4.82
CA GLU A 206 12.99 20.74 4.85
C GLU A 206 13.58 20.80 3.43
N ILE A 207 13.01 21.65 2.57
CA ILE A 207 13.67 22.02 1.32
C ILE A 207 14.90 22.83 1.76
N GLU A 208 16.06 22.19 1.85
CA GLU A 208 17.29 22.91 1.57
C GLU A 208 17.17 23.37 0.10
N GLN A 209 16.93 24.67 -0.09
CA GLN A 209 16.90 25.31 -1.39
C GLN A 209 18.31 25.29 -1.97
N ASP A 210 18.65 24.22 -2.67
CA ASP A 210 19.70 24.27 -3.67
C ASP A 210 19.11 24.95 -4.92
N ASP A 211 19.27 26.28 -4.96
CA ASP A 211 19.04 27.12 -6.13
C ASP A 211 20.00 26.70 -7.25
N LYS A 212 19.58 25.73 -8.06
CA LYS A 212 19.93 25.53 -9.48
C LYS A 212 19.28 24.24 -9.96
N ILE A 213 18.31 24.34 -10.87
CA ILE A 213 18.20 23.56 -12.12
C ILE A 213 16.81 23.78 -12.75
N GLY A 214 16.81 24.55 -13.83
CA GLY A 214 16.23 24.18 -15.13
C GLY A 214 14.75 23.81 -15.21
N GLU A 215 13.97 24.75 -15.76
CA GLU A 215 12.68 24.60 -16.43
C GLU A 215 12.37 23.18 -16.96
N ARG A 216 11.51 22.43 -16.26
CA ARG A 216 10.64 21.41 -16.87
C ARG A 216 9.28 21.36 -16.20
N GLN A 217 8.35 22.04 -16.86
CA GLN A 217 6.91 21.78 -16.98
C GLN A 217 6.15 21.28 -15.76
N THR A 218 5.30 22.19 -15.31
CA THR A 218 4.27 22.14 -14.27
C THR A 218 3.29 20.97 -14.42
N SER A 219 3.22 20.14 -13.37
CA SER A 219 2.12 19.18 -13.18
C SER A 219 0.85 19.90 -12.71
N LEU A 220 -0.32 19.32 -13.02
CA LEU A 220 -1.68 19.81 -12.70
C LEU A 220 -1.92 20.34 -11.27
N LYS A 221 -1.03 20.06 -10.31
CA LYS A 221 -1.08 20.61 -8.96
C LYS A 221 -0.87 22.12 -8.88
N SER A 222 -0.13 22.74 -9.81
CA SER A 222 0.07 24.20 -9.77
C SER A 222 -1.17 24.98 -10.20
N LYS A 223 -2.05 24.40 -11.03
CA LYS A 223 -3.27 25.09 -11.52
C LYS A 223 -4.44 25.11 -10.53
N VAL A 224 -4.40 24.30 -9.47
CA VAL A 224 -5.51 24.22 -8.49
C VAL A 224 -5.28 25.17 -7.30
N LEU A 225 -4.06 25.68 -7.12
CA LEU A 225 -3.71 26.58 -6.01
C LEU A 225 -3.85 28.08 -6.35
N ASP A 226 -4.05 28.44 -7.63
CA ASP A 226 -4.25 29.83 -8.06
C ASP A 226 -5.70 30.33 -7.90
N TRP A 227 -6.59 29.58 -7.23
CA TRP A 227 -8.02 29.90 -7.14
C TRP A 227 -8.49 30.51 -5.82
N ILE A 228 -7.57 30.86 -4.91
CA ILE A 228 -7.93 31.60 -3.70
C ILE A 228 -6.87 32.67 -3.44
N GLU A 229 -6.91 33.75 -4.22
CA GLU A 229 -6.34 35.02 -3.78
C GLU A 229 -7.35 35.67 -2.82
N PRO A 230 -7.08 35.76 -1.51
CA PRO A 230 -7.93 36.52 -0.61
C PRO A 230 -7.85 38.01 -1.01
N LYS A 231 -8.97 38.53 -1.53
CA LYS A 231 -9.13 39.96 -1.77
C LYS A 231 -9.00 40.71 -0.44
N ASN A 232 -8.05 41.65 -0.42
CA ASN A 232 -7.90 42.78 0.51
C ASN A 232 -8.74 42.66 1.79
N VAL A 233 -8.20 41.96 2.77
CA VAL A 233 -8.60 42.13 4.17
C VAL A 233 -7.60 43.13 4.75
N GLU A 234 -8.11 44.30 5.15
CA GLU A 234 -7.34 45.31 5.88
C GLU A 234 -6.66 44.64 7.08
N SER A 235 -5.34 44.76 7.14
CA SER A 235 -4.54 44.15 8.19
C SER A 235 -4.82 44.83 9.53
N VAL A 236 -5.72 44.27 10.31
CA VAL A 236 -5.84 44.61 11.74
C VAL A 236 -4.58 44.08 12.43
N SER A 237 -3.72 44.99 12.87
CA SER A 237 -2.51 44.66 13.62
C SER A 237 -2.89 44.14 15.01
N LEU A 238 -3.14 42.84 15.12
CA LEU A 238 -3.17 42.15 16.40
C LEU A 238 -1.73 42.05 16.89
N GLN A 239 -1.30 43.02 17.69
CA GLN A 239 -0.09 42.94 18.50
C GLN A 239 -0.31 41.87 19.59
N LEU A 240 -0.10 40.61 19.21
CA LEU A 240 0.04 39.50 20.16
C LEU A 240 1.53 39.36 20.47
N ASP A 241 1.91 39.61 21.72
CA ASP A 241 3.24 39.28 22.23
C ASP A 241 3.41 37.76 22.25
N VAL A 242 3.92 37.21 21.15
CA VAL A 242 4.29 35.81 21.04
C VAL A 242 5.70 35.66 21.62
N ASN A 243 5.77 35.24 22.88
CA ASN A 243 7.02 34.77 23.48
C ASN A 243 7.41 33.45 22.81
N ASN A 244 8.39 33.50 21.91
CA ASN A 244 8.98 32.34 21.26
C ASN A 244 9.85 31.58 22.28
N GLU A 245 9.24 30.71 23.09
CA GLU A 245 10.04 29.67 23.75
C GLU A 245 10.61 28.72 22.69
N PRO A 246 11.90 28.34 22.78
CA PRO A 246 12.49 27.37 21.86
C PRO A 246 11.80 26.03 22.09
N VAL A 247 10.83 25.73 21.24
CA VAL A 247 10.18 24.43 21.18
C VAL A 247 11.23 23.43 20.67
N ASN A 248 11.96 22.81 21.59
CA ASN A 248 12.78 21.64 21.32
C ASN A 248 11.86 20.44 21.01
N LEU A 249 11.17 20.48 19.88
CA LEU A 249 10.53 19.32 19.27
C LEU A 249 11.66 18.44 18.72
N HIS A 250 12.30 17.68 19.61
CA HIS A 250 12.98 16.48 19.17
C HIS A 250 11.93 15.59 18.52
N PHE A 251 11.91 15.60 17.18
CA PHE A 251 11.13 14.66 16.38
C PHE A 251 11.67 13.27 16.72
N GLN A 252 11.07 12.63 17.72
CA GLN A 252 11.30 11.23 17.99
C GLN A 252 10.83 10.49 16.75
N GLN A 253 11.79 10.07 15.93
CA GLN A 253 11.61 9.09 14.88
C GLN A 253 11.14 7.81 15.56
N SER A 254 9.83 7.73 15.81
CA SER A 254 9.16 6.50 16.21
C SER A 254 9.58 5.46 15.19
N LEU A 255 10.38 4.48 15.64
CA LEU A 255 10.78 3.30 14.88
C LEU A 255 9.51 2.74 14.26
N GLY A 256 9.33 3.07 12.98
CA GLY A 256 8.00 3.11 12.36
C GLY A 256 7.57 1.70 12.05
N TYR A 257 6.71 1.14 12.90
CA TYR A 257 6.02 -0.09 12.55
C TYR A 257 5.18 0.16 11.30
N PHE A 258 5.55 -0.50 10.21
CA PHE A 258 4.77 -0.51 8.99
C PHE A 258 3.58 -1.44 9.24
N CYS A 259 2.36 -0.89 9.22
CA CYS A 259 1.18 -1.74 9.39
C CYS A 259 1.00 -2.70 8.19
N GLU A 260 1.66 -2.42 7.06
CA GLU A 260 1.60 -3.20 5.81
C GLU A 260 0.17 -3.46 5.35
N SER A 261 -0.76 -2.60 5.77
CA SER A 261 -2.19 -2.82 5.63
C SER A 261 -2.63 -2.52 4.20
N LYS A 262 -3.35 -3.47 3.61
CA LYS A 262 -3.79 -3.42 2.22
C LYS A 262 -5.23 -3.90 2.11
N LEU A 263 -6.03 -3.13 1.40
CA LEU A 263 -7.33 -3.53 0.92
C LEU A 263 -7.22 -3.70 -0.59
N ASN A 264 -7.41 -4.93 -1.08
CA ASN A 264 -7.48 -5.21 -2.50
C ASN A 264 -8.88 -5.65 -2.86
N ILE A 265 -9.43 -5.03 -3.88
CA ILE A 265 -10.73 -5.33 -4.43
C ILE A 265 -10.50 -5.82 -5.85
N ILE A 266 -10.97 -7.04 -6.13
CA ILE A 266 -10.81 -7.69 -7.42
C ILE A 266 -12.20 -8.00 -7.95
N VAL A 267 -12.52 -7.48 -9.12
CA VAL A 267 -13.84 -7.63 -9.73
C VAL A 267 -13.70 -8.44 -11.00
N ASN A 268 -14.33 -9.62 -11.03
CA ASN A 268 -14.44 -10.44 -12.23
C ASN A 268 -15.79 -10.14 -12.88
N TYR A 269 -15.76 -9.36 -13.97
CA TYR A 269 -16.97 -8.95 -14.67
C TYR A 269 -17.70 -10.13 -15.31
N SER A 270 -16.96 -11.04 -15.94
CA SER A 270 -17.53 -12.21 -16.63
C SER A 270 -18.28 -13.14 -15.67
N LYS A 271 -17.80 -13.29 -14.44
CA LYS A 271 -18.43 -14.10 -13.40
C LYS A 271 -19.39 -13.33 -12.49
N ARG A 272 -19.43 -12.00 -12.60
CA ARG A 272 -20.12 -11.09 -11.66
C ARG A 272 -19.72 -11.35 -10.21
N GLU A 273 -18.41 -11.49 -9.98
CA GLU A 273 -17.85 -11.78 -8.65
C GLU A 273 -16.98 -10.62 -8.17
N LEU A 274 -17.18 -10.21 -6.92
CA LEU A 274 -16.36 -9.25 -6.19
C LEU A 274 -15.58 -10.00 -5.11
N ARG A 275 -14.25 -9.96 -5.18
CA ARG A 275 -13.37 -10.50 -4.15
C ARG A 275 -12.77 -9.37 -3.33
N VAL A 276 -12.99 -9.42 -2.02
CA VAL A 276 -12.49 -8.46 -1.04
C VAL A 276 -11.36 -9.11 -0.25
N LYS A 277 -10.16 -8.58 -0.39
CA LYS A 277 -8.97 -8.97 0.37
C LYS A 277 -8.52 -7.84 1.28
N LEU A 278 -8.86 -7.91 2.55
CA LEU A 278 -8.41 -6.95 3.56
C LEU A 278 -7.38 -7.62 4.47
N LYS A 279 -6.20 -7.03 4.54
CA LYS A 279 -5.20 -7.33 5.56
C LYS A 279 -4.88 -6.03 6.28
N HIS A 280 -5.15 -5.99 7.58
CA HIS A 280 -4.80 -4.85 8.42
C HIS A 280 -4.12 -5.36 9.69
N LYS A 281 -2.97 -4.78 10.04
CA LYS A 281 -2.34 -5.01 11.33
C LYS A 281 -2.69 -3.85 12.25
N PHE A 282 -3.20 -4.16 13.44
CA PHE A 282 -3.61 -3.14 14.40
C PHE A 282 -2.42 -2.25 14.77
N HIS A 283 -2.62 -0.93 14.73
CA HIS A 283 -1.59 0.02 15.13
C HIS A 283 -1.50 -0.01 16.65
N ARG A 284 -0.51 -0.70 17.22
CA ARG A 284 -0.27 -0.66 18.67
C ARG A 284 0.53 0.61 19.00
N PRO A 285 -0.09 1.66 19.59
CA PRO A 285 0.65 2.85 20.00
C PRO A 285 1.66 2.56 21.12
N GLU A 286 1.40 1.51 21.92
CA GLU A 286 2.09 1.20 23.17
C GLU A 286 3.53 0.68 23.00
N LEU A 287 3.95 0.26 21.81
CA LEU A 287 5.35 -0.13 21.56
C LEU A 287 6.28 1.08 21.30
N LYS A 288 5.76 2.31 21.39
CA LYS A 288 6.56 3.54 21.24
C LYS A 288 7.39 3.92 22.48
N PHE A 289 7.25 3.21 23.60
CA PHE A 289 7.83 3.61 24.90
C PHE A 289 8.51 2.44 25.64
N ARG A 290 9.59 1.87 25.10
CA ARG A 290 10.59 1.14 25.89
C ARG A 290 11.97 1.22 25.22
N ALA A 291 12.55 2.41 25.17
CA ALA A 291 13.96 2.56 24.77
C ALA A 291 14.75 3.59 25.60
N ASN A 292 14.14 4.15 26.64
CA ASN A 292 14.84 4.96 27.64
C ASN A 292 14.50 4.42 29.03
N GLU A 293 14.80 3.15 29.31
CA GLU A 293 15.23 2.88 30.68
C GLU A 293 16.59 3.58 30.79
N PRO A 294 16.74 4.60 31.66
CA PRO A 294 18.07 5.13 31.91
C PRO A 294 18.92 3.95 32.38
N ASP A 295 20.07 3.76 31.73
CA ASP A 295 21.10 2.85 32.21
C ASP A 295 21.23 3.05 33.72
N LYS A 296 20.78 2.06 34.49
CA LYS A 296 21.09 1.92 35.91
C LYS A 296 22.57 1.54 36.03
N SER A 297 23.44 2.42 35.54
CA SER A 297 24.88 2.41 35.76
C SER A 297 25.30 3.77 36.30
N VAL A 298 24.53 4.32 37.24
CA VAL A 298 25.09 5.22 38.25
C VAL A 298 25.15 4.41 39.54
N GLN A 299 26.36 3.92 39.81
CA GLN A 299 26.77 3.32 41.06
C GLN A 299 26.48 4.28 42.21
N SER A 300 25.36 4.11 42.91
CA SER A 300 25.23 4.59 44.27
C SER A 300 26.01 3.62 45.16
N VAL A 301 27.14 4.09 45.67
CA VAL A 301 27.94 3.46 46.72
C VAL A 301 27.02 3.04 47.89
N PRO A 302 27.03 1.77 48.33
CA PRO A 302 26.31 1.40 49.55
C PRO A 302 27.14 1.86 50.75
N MET A 303 26.76 2.99 51.37
CA MET A 303 27.06 3.20 52.78
C MET A 303 26.23 2.20 53.59
N LYS A 304 26.92 1.31 54.30
CA LYS A 304 26.34 0.48 55.36
C LYS A 304 25.59 1.36 56.36
N PRO A 305 24.43 0.90 56.83
CA PRO A 305 24.32 0.73 58.28
C PRO A 305 23.96 -0.69 58.68
N LYS A 306 24.50 -1.05 59.84
CA LYS A 306 24.26 -2.24 60.65
C LYS A 306 22.78 -2.39 61.03
N LEU A 307 22.37 -3.67 61.17
CA LEU A 307 21.38 -4.27 62.09
C LEU A 307 20.02 -3.54 62.23
N GLU A 308 18.86 -4.20 62.21
CA GLU A 308 18.53 -5.25 63.16
C GLU A 308 17.23 -5.98 62.75
N THR A 309 17.19 -7.23 63.16
CA THR A 309 16.16 -8.25 63.02
C THR A 309 14.85 -7.87 63.72
N ILE A 310 13.70 -7.80 63.03
CA ILE A 310 12.39 -8.08 63.67
C ILE A 310 11.49 -8.89 62.72
N SER A 311 10.85 -9.86 63.37
CA SER A 311 10.06 -11.01 62.98
C SER A 311 8.76 -10.80 62.20
N LYS A 312 8.47 -11.82 61.37
CA LYS A 312 7.19 -12.50 61.14
C LYS A 312 5.95 -11.92 61.85
N VAL A 313 4.94 -11.58 61.05
CA VAL A 313 3.52 -11.74 61.42
C VAL A 313 2.78 -12.32 60.21
N GLU A 314 2.14 -13.46 60.48
CA GLU A 314 1.21 -14.21 59.64
C GLU A 314 -0.16 -13.50 59.56
N ASN A 315 -1.08 -14.10 58.78
CA ASN A 315 -2.52 -13.83 58.66
C ASN A 315 -2.90 -12.93 57.48
N GLU A 316 -3.93 -13.22 56.67
CA GLU A 316 -4.96 -14.25 56.73
C GLU A 316 -5.65 -14.31 55.36
N SER A 317 -6.26 -15.47 55.10
CA SER A 317 -7.12 -15.82 53.98
C SER A 317 -8.25 -14.82 53.69
N VAL A 318 -8.36 -14.36 52.45
CA VAL A 318 -9.61 -13.76 51.93
C VAL A 318 -10.32 -14.79 51.05
N LYS A 319 -11.52 -15.13 51.50
CA LYS A 319 -12.47 -16.10 50.95
C LYS A 319 -12.95 -15.70 49.55
N GLU A 320 -12.96 -16.67 48.66
CA GLU A 320 -13.76 -16.69 47.45
C GLU A 320 -15.25 -16.62 47.82
N ILE A 321 -15.97 -15.64 47.25
CA ILE A 321 -17.43 -15.62 47.25
C ILE A 321 -17.89 -15.92 45.83
N GLY A 322 -18.52 -17.08 45.68
CA GLY A 322 -19.17 -17.53 44.46
C GLY A 322 -20.32 -16.62 44.06
N LEU A 323 -20.28 -16.17 42.81
CA LEU A 323 -21.36 -15.51 42.09
C LEU A 323 -21.79 -16.42 40.94
N SER A 324 -22.43 -17.53 41.29
CA SER A 324 -23.25 -18.32 40.39
C SER A 324 -24.59 -18.49 41.09
N ASP A 325 -25.64 -17.90 40.51
CA ASP A 325 -27.08 -18.14 40.76
C ASP A 325 -27.85 -16.82 40.82
N LYS A 326 -28.05 -16.17 39.66
CA LYS A 326 -29.14 -15.18 39.46
C LYS A 326 -29.34 -14.70 38.02
N LEU A 327 -29.26 -15.56 37.00
CA LEU A 327 -29.59 -15.19 35.61
C LEU A 327 -30.39 -16.25 34.83
N GLU A 328 -31.23 -17.03 35.52
CA GLU A 328 -32.36 -17.72 34.88
C GLU A 328 -33.65 -17.12 35.40
N ASN A 329 -34.20 -16.16 34.65
CA ASN A 329 -35.62 -15.83 34.55
C ASN A 329 -35.76 -14.40 34.03
N LEU A 330 -35.64 -14.22 32.71
CA LEU A 330 -36.28 -13.11 31.99
C LEU A 330 -36.21 -13.38 30.48
N HIS A 331 -37.38 -13.31 29.84
CA HIS A 331 -37.64 -13.41 28.39
C HIS A 331 -37.88 -14.79 27.77
N LYS A 332 -38.82 -15.54 28.36
CA LYS A 332 -39.90 -16.15 27.56
C LYS A 332 -41.05 -15.14 27.47
N GLY A 333 -41.29 -14.59 26.28
CA GLY A 333 -42.46 -13.74 26.04
C GLY A 333 -42.23 -12.75 24.92
N LEU A 334 -42.29 -13.23 23.67
CA LEU A 334 -42.57 -12.43 22.47
C LEU A 334 -42.89 -13.40 21.32
N THR A 335 -44.09 -13.99 21.40
CA THR A 335 -44.84 -14.45 20.23
C THR A 335 -46.23 -13.83 20.33
N ARG A 336 -46.46 -12.84 19.47
CA ARG A 336 -47.77 -12.53 18.89
C ARG A 336 -47.54 -11.78 17.59
#